data_AF-A0A9I9D555-F1
#
_entry.id   AF-A0A9I9D555-F1
#
_cell.length_a   1.000
_cell.length_b   1.000
_cell.length_c   1.000
_cell.angle_alpha   90.00
_cell.angle_beta   90.00
_cell.angle_gamma   90.00
#
_symmetry.space_group_name_H-M   'P 1'
#
loop_
_entity.id
_entity.type
_entity.pdbx_description
1 polymer ?
#
loop_
_entity_poly.entity_id
_entity_poly.type
_entity_poly.pdbx_seq_one_letter_code
_entity_poly.pdbx_strand_id
1 'polypeptide(L)'
;MASSSWASNHLWAKEEESTLVEWLVELVSTSGWKSDNGTFRPGYLAHLQRMMAEKVLGCNIKGSQTIDCQIKTLKRTFQDIAEICRASYSGFGWNNEVKCIIAEKE
;
A
#
# COMPACT_ATOMS: atom_id res chain seq x y z
N MET A 1 27.46 -3.77 -1.33
CA MET A 1 27.02 -2.37 -1.51
C MET A 1 25.64 -2.23 -0.90
N ALA A 2 25.55 -1.71 0.33
CA ALA A 2 24.27 -1.45 0.99
C ALA A 2 23.77 -0.09 0.50
N SER A 3 22.70 -0.07 -0.30
CA SER A 3 22.01 1.17 -0.61
C SER A 3 21.17 1.54 0.60
N SER A 4 21.75 2.41 1.43
CA SER A 4 21.10 3.10 2.52
C SER A 4 20.02 4.04 1.98
N SER A 5 18.75 3.79 2.30
CA SER A 5 17.67 4.77 2.17
C SER A 5 16.92 4.90 3.49
N TRP A 6 17.64 5.32 4.53
CA TRP A 6 17.04 5.86 5.76
C TRP A 6 16.75 7.35 5.55
N ALA A 7 15.71 7.66 4.79
CA ALA A 7 15.28 9.05 4.62
C ALA A 7 13.77 9.16 4.48
N SER A 8 13.08 8.80 5.56
CA SER A 8 11.80 9.39 5.99
C SER A 8 11.48 8.78 7.35
N ASN A 9 11.87 9.45 8.45
CA ASN A 9 11.51 9.05 9.82
C ASN A 9 10.02 9.30 10.12
N HIS A 10 9.15 9.16 9.12
CA HIS A 10 7.72 9.16 9.30
C HIS A 10 7.29 7.72 9.55
N LEU A 11 7.04 7.42 10.81
CA LEU A 11 6.43 6.17 11.21
C LEU A 11 4.95 6.26 10.80
N TRP A 12 4.58 5.55 9.74
CA TRP A 12 3.19 5.50 9.28
C TRP A 12 2.29 4.94 10.39
N ALA A 13 1.35 5.74 10.87
CA ALA A 13 0.32 5.26 11.77
C ALA A 13 -0.64 4.35 11.00
N LYS A 14 -1.27 3.39 11.70
CA LYS A 14 -2.27 2.49 11.08
C LYS A 14 -3.43 3.26 10.44
N GLU A 15 -3.81 4.41 11.01
CA GLU A 15 -4.85 5.28 10.47
C GLU A 15 -4.43 5.93 9.15
N GLU A 16 -3.18 6.38 9.04
CA GLU A 16 -2.61 6.95 7.82
C GLU A 16 -2.50 5.90 6.71
N GLU A 17 -2.07 4.68 7.06
CA GLU A 17 -1.97 3.57 6.12
C GLU A 17 -3.36 3.11 5.64
N SER A 18 -4.35 3.00 6.53
CA SER A 18 -5.74 2.68 6.14
C SER A 18 -6.29 3.73 5.19
N THR A 19 -6.10 5.01 5.52
CA THR A 19 -6.53 6.13 4.68
C THR A 19 -5.85 6.10 3.31
N LEU A 20 -4.54 5.79 3.26
CA LEU A 20 -3.81 5.63 2.01
C LEU A 20 -4.42 4.52 1.14
N VAL A 21 -4.70 3.36 1.73
CA VAL A 21 -5.29 2.21 1.01
C VAL A 21 -6.69 2.54 0.50
N GLU A 22 -7.54 3.15 1.34
CA GLU A 22 -8.88 3.60 0.95
C GLU A 22 -8.84 4.53 -0.27
N TRP A 23 -7.94 5.53 -0.26
CA TRP A 23 -7.79 6.44 -1.38
C TRP A 23 -7.23 5.79 -2.64
N LEU A 24 -6.30 4.83 -2.50
CA LEU A 24 -5.83 4.06 -3.65
C LEU A 24 -6.97 3.26 -4.30
N VAL A 25 -7.87 2.70 -3.49
CA VAL A 25 -9.07 2.01 -3.99
C VAL A 25 -10.03 3.00 -4.65
N GLU A 26 -10.30 4.15 -4.04
CA GLU A 26 -11.16 5.19 -4.61
C GLU A 26 -10.60 5.75 -5.93
N LEU A 27 -9.28 5.90 -6.03
CA LEU A 27 -8.58 6.30 -7.25
C LEU A 27 -8.85 5.36 -8.42
N VAL A 28 -8.87 4.06 -8.13
CA VAL A 28 -9.14 3.01 -9.12
C VAL A 28 -10.62 2.92 -9.46
N SER A 29 -11.50 3.07 -8.47
CA SER A 29 -12.94 2.82 -8.62
C SER A 29 -13.70 4.00 -9.24
N THR A 30 -13.38 5.24 -8.86
CA THR A 30 -14.30 6.39 -9.07
C THR A 30 -13.76 7.43 -10.03
N SER A 31 -12.44 7.57 -10.13
CA SER A 31 -11.84 8.83 -10.59
C SER A 31 -11.04 8.72 -11.89
N GLY A 32 -11.20 7.61 -12.63
CA GLY A 32 -10.63 7.46 -13.98
C GLY A 32 -9.10 7.50 -14.02
N TRP A 33 -8.43 7.42 -12.86
CA TRP A 33 -6.97 7.43 -12.76
C TRP A 33 -6.34 6.11 -13.18
N LYS A 34 -7.14 5.07 -13.38
CA LYS A 34 -6.68 3.84 -14.02
C LYS A 34 -6.53 4.09 -15.53
N SER A 35 -5.34 3.80 -16.06
CA SER A 35 -5.08 3.71 -17.48
C SER A 35 -5.51 2.34 -18.02
N ASP A 36 -5.73 2.26 -19.33
CA ASP A 36 -6.20 1.04 -20.01
C ASP A 36 -5.21 -0.14 -19.89
N ASN A 37 -3.92 0.15 -19.65
CA ASN A 37 -2.87 -0.82 -19.38
C ASN A 37 -2.88 -1.35 -17.93
N GLY A 38 -3.86 -0.99 -17.11
CA GLY A 38 -3.97 -1.40 -15.72
C GLY A 38 -3.05 -0.65 -14.76
N THR A 39 -2.30 0.37 -15.20
CA THR A 39 -1.49 1.23 -14.33
C THR A 39 -2.20 2.51 -13.95
N PHE A 40 -1.67 3.27 -12.98
CA PHE A 40 -2.16 4.62 -12.72
C PHE A 40 -1.70 5.60 -13.80
N ARG A 41 -2.54 6.59 -14.12
CA ARG A 41 -2.21 7.71 -15.01
C ARG A 41 -1.10 8.57 -14.38
N PRO A 42 -0.25 9.20 -15.21
CA PRO A 42 0.73 10.18 -14.72
C PRO A 42 0.07 11.26 -13.86
N GLY A 43 0.70 11.62 -12.75
CA GLY A 43 0.18 12.64 -11.82
C GLY A 43 -0.70 12.11 -10.68
N TYR A 44 -1.07 10.82 -10.66
CA TYR A 44 -1.87 10.24 -9.57
C TYR A 44 -1.22 10.44 -8.20
N LEU A 45 0.12 10.36 -8.12
CA LEU A 45 0.86 10.52 -6.87
C LEU A 45 0.69 11.93 -6.30
N ALA A 46 0.80 12.97 -7.14
CA ALA A 46 0.60 14.35 -6.71
C ALA A 46 -0.86 14.61 -6.26
N HIS A 47 -1.83 13.99 -6.95
CA HIS A 47 -3.23 14.06 -6.55
C HIS A 47 -3.49 13.37 -5.21
N LEU A 48 -2.94 12.16 -5.02
CA LEU A 48 -3.03 11.39 -3.79
C LEU A 48 -2.40 12.13 -2.61
N GLN A 49 -1.24 12.76 -2.82
CA GLN A 49 -0.58 13.60 -1.81
C GLN A 49 -1.46 14.76 -1.36
N ARG A 50 -2.12 15.45 -2.29
CA ARG A 50 -3.02 16.56 -1.96
C ARG A 50 -4.20 16.07 -1.11
N MET A 51 -4.82 14.96 -1.48
CA MET A 51 -5.96 14.43 -0.71
C MET A 51 -5.55 13.91 0.67
N MET A 52 -4.38 13.26 0.78
CA MET A 52 -3.83 12.85 2.08
C MET A 52 -3.56 14.04 2.99
N ALA A 53 -3.03 15.15 2.44
CA ALA A 53 -2.82 16.39 3.18
C ALA A 53 -4.13 17.08 3.63
N GLU A 54 -5.21 16.93 2.85
CA GLU A 54 -6.53 17.48 3.18
C GLU A 54 -7.27 16.66 4.25
N LYS A 55 -7.25 15.32 4.15
CA LYS A 55 -7.99 14.44 5.08
C LYS A 55 -7.26 14.18 6.39
N VAL A 56 -5.94 14.04 6.35
CA VAL A 56 -5.14 13.78 7.55
C VAL A 56 -4.65 15.14 8.06
N LEU A 57 -5.50 15.83 8.83
CA LEU A 57 -5.20 17.12 9.44
C LEU A 57 -3.87 17.01 10.23
N GLY A 58 -2.83 17.70 9.75
CA GLY A 58 -1.52 17.73 10.40
C GLY A 58 -0.52 16.67 9.93
N CYS A 59 -0.85 15.89 8.89
CA CYS A 59 0.09 14.96 8.29
C CYS A 59 1.21 15.72 7.58
N ASN A 60 2.31 15.95 8.31
CA ASN A 60 3.51 16.59 7.79
C ASN A 60 4.31 15.56 6.98
N ILE A 61 3.66 14.93 5.99
CA ILE A 61 4.31 14.05 5.01
C ILE A 61 5.21 14.95 4.16
N LYS A 62 6.41 15.22 4.67
CA LYS A 62 7.45 15.94 3.95
C LYS A 62 7.91 15.06 2.81
N GLY A 63 7.27 15.22 1.66
CA GLY A 63 7.78 14.78 0.36
C GLY A 63 7.03 13.63 -0.29
N SER A 64 7.01 13.70 -1.63
CA SER A 64 6.56 12.66 -2.55
C SER A 64 7.24 11.30 -2.32
N GLN A 65 8.45 11.31 -1.76
CA GLN A 65 9.22 10.11 -1.46
C GLN A 65 8.57 9.22 -0.38
N THR A 66 7.82 9.77 0.59
CA THR A 66 7.29 8.95 1.69
C THR A 66 6.07 8.11 1.27
N ILE A 67 5.16 8.69 0.47
CA ILE A 67 3.98 7.98 -0.05
C ILE A 67 4.38 6.96 -1.12
N ASP A 68 5.29 7.30 -2.03
CA ASP A 68 5.77 6.34 -3.04
C ASP A 68 6.47 5.14 -2.40
N CYS A 69 7.31 5.38 -1.39
CA CYS A 69 7.90 4.31 -0.58
C CYS A 69 6.84 3.45 0.10
N GLN A 70 5.80 4.04 0.68
CA GLN A 70 4.75 3.27 1.35
C GLN A 70 3.93 2.43 0.37
N ILE A 71 3.59 2.97 -0.80
CA ILE A 71 2.92 2.22 -1.86
C ILE A 71 3.79 1.03 -2.32
N LYS A 72 5.10 1.23 -2.44
CA LYS A 72 6.04 0.15 -2.78
C LYS A 72 6.11 -0.91 -1.69
N THR A 73 6.15 -0.51 -0.41
CA THR A 73 6.10 -1.43 0.73
C THR A 73 4.82 -2.25 0.71
N LEU A 74 3.65 -1.61 0.59
CA LEU A 74 2.36 -2.29 0.52
C LEU A 74 2.30 -3.29 -0.64
N LYS A 75 2.78 -2.90 -1.83
CA LYS A 75 2.84 -3.81 -2.99
C LYS A 75 3.71 -5.03 -2.70
N ARG A 76 4.88 -4.84 -2.09
CA ARG A 76 5.79 -5.94 -1.75
C ARG A 76 5.15 -6.87 -0.72
N THR A 77 4.59 -6.33 0.36
CA THR A 77 3.92 -7.14 1.39
C THR A 77 2.76 -7.93 0.80
N PHE A 78 1.94 -7.33 -0.07
CA PHE A 78 0.87 -8.05 -0.76
C PHE A 78 1.41 -9.18 -1.65
N GLN A 79 2.48 -8.92 -2.39
CA GLN A 79 3.15 -9.94 -3.20
C GLN A 79 3.67 -11.08 -2.32
N ASP A 80 4.37 -10.77 -1.23
CA ASP A 80 4.89 -11.78 -0.30
C ASP A 80 3.75 -12.63 0.30
N ILE A 81 2.63 -12.02 0.70
CA ILE A 81 1.44 -12.74 1.18
C ILE A 81 0.86 -13.62 0.07
N ALA A 82 0.75 -13.11 -1.16
CA ALA A 82 0.24 -13.87 -2.30
C ALA A 82 1.15 -15.05 -2.68
N GLU A 83 2.47 -14.90 -2.52
CA GLU A 83 3.46 -15.98 -2.68
C GLU A 83 3.27 -17.04 -1.60
N ILE A 84 3.13 -16.65 -0.33
CA ILE A 84 2.90 -17.58 0.79
C ILE A 84 1.58 -18.33 0.62
N CYS A 85 0.53 -17.64 0.19
CA CYS A 85 -0.79 -18.22 -0.05
C CYS A 85 -0.89 -18.98 -1.38
N ARG A 86 0.19 -19.04 -2.17
CA ARG A 86 0.19 -19.83 -3.41
C ARG A 86 0.11 -21.31 -3.05
N ALA A 87 -0.62 -22.06 -3.87
CA ALA A 87 -0.84 -23.51 -3.75
C ALA A 87 0.44 -24.36 -3.64
N SER A 88 1.63 -23.78 -3.86
CA SER A 88 2.94 -24.42 -3.70
C SER A 88 3.36 -24.59 -2.24
N TYR A 89 2.80 -23.84 -1.30
CA TYR A 89 3.00 -24.03 0.14
C TYR A 89 1.77 -24.74 0.73
N SER A 90 1.70 -26.07 0.57
CA SER A 90 0.58 -26.87 1.08
C SER A 90 0.47 -26.69 2.60
N GLY A 91 -0.55 -25.96 3.03
CA GLY A 91 -0.79 -25.66 4.44
C GLY A 91 -0.98 -24.19 4.75
N PHE A 92 -0.63 -23.24 3.87
CA PHE A 92 -0.87 -21.81 4.15
C PHE A 92 -2.03 -21.26 3.32
N GLY A 93 -2.93 -20.54 3.98
CA GLY A 93 -4.09 -19.90 3.36
C GLY A 93 -4.38 -18.53 3.94
N TRP A 94 -4.99 -17.66 3.13
CA TRP A 94 -5.48 -16.38 3.61
C TRP A 94 -6.85 -16.52 4.28
N ASN A 95 -6.97 -16.12 5.55
CA ASN A 95 -8.25 -16.03 6.24
C ASN A 95 -8.84 -14.61 6.09
N ASN A 96 -9.95 -14.52 5.37
CA ASN A 96 -10.64 -13.25 5.08
C ASN A 96 -11.40 -12.66 6.27
N GLU A 97 -11.73 -13.45 7.28
CA GLU A 97 -12.50 -13.04 8.46
C GLU A 97 -11.60 -12.34 9.48
N VAL A 98 -10.46 -12.97 9.82
CA VAL A 98 -9.49 -12.41 10.78
C VAL A 98 -8.35 -11.64 10.12
N LYS A 99 -8.35 -11.56 8.77
CA LYS A 99 -7.34 -10.85 7.97
C LYS A 99 -5.90 -11.31 8.26
N CYS A 100 -5.69 -12.62 8.39
CA CYS A 100 -4.40 -13.22 8.73
C CYS A 100 -4.09 -14.45 7.86
N ILE A 101 -2.80 -14.80 7.77
CA ILE A 101 -2.37 -16.07 7.19
C ILE A 101 -2.65 -17.17 8.22
N ILE A 102 -3.39 -18.20 7.81
CA ILE A 102 -3.62 -19.42 8.60
C ILE A 102 -2.72 -20.53 8.06
N ALA A 103 -2.21 -21.35 8.98
CA ALA A 103 -1.50 -22.56 8.66
C ALA A 103 -2.37 -23.77 9.07
N GLU A 104 -2.54 -24.75 8.18
CA GLU A 104 -3.06 -26.06 8.53
C GLU A 104 -2.09 -26.69 9.54
N LYS A 105 -2.61 -27.04 10.70
CA LYS A 105 -1.86 -27.75 11.71
C LYS A 105 -1.86 -29.23 11.33
N GLU A 106 -0.67 -29.82 11.14
CA GLU A 106 -0.51 -31.29 11.07
C GLU A 106 -1.07 -32.00 12.31
#